data_AF-A0A950QVV3-F1
#
_entry.id   AF-A0A950QVV3-F1
#
_cell.length_a   1.000
_cell.length_b   1.000
_cell.length_c   1.000
_cell.angle_alpha   90.00
_cell.angle_beta   90.00
_cell.angle_gamma   90.00
#
_symmetry.space_group_name_H-M   'P 1'
#
loop_
_entity.id
_entity.type
_entity.pdbx_description
1 polymer ?
#
loop_
_entity_poly.entity_id
_entity_poly.type
_entity_poly.pdbx_seq_one_letter_code
_entity_poly.pdbx_strand_id
1 'polypeptide(L)' 'GHGGQAETLEEWLDPARLKDEYVPKGFHMGPGPIKGHEFGLKIAADDRQALIAFLKTR' A
#
# COMPACT_ATOMS: atom_id res chain seq x y z
N GLY A 1 -0.40 7.68 -3.35
CA GLY A 1 -1.60 8.36 -3.88
C GLY A 1 -1.34 8.87 -5.29
N HIS A 2 -2.03 9.93 -5.72
CA HIS A 2 -1.83 10.57 -7.03
C HIS A 2 -0.35 10.87 -7.36
N GLY A 3 0.48 11.12 -6.33
CA GLY A 3 1.92 11.37 -6.47
C GLY A 3 2.83 10.13 -6.61
N GLY A 4 2.30 8.91 -6.80
CA GLY A 4 3.14 7.73 -7.06
C GLY A 4 4.02 7.26 -5.88
N GLN A 5 3.62 7.57 -4.65
CA GLN A 5 4.40 7.25 -3.43
C GLN A 5 4.55 5.74 -3.15
N ALA A 6 3.53 4.94 -3.47
CA ALA A 6 3.62 3.49 -3.38
C ALA A 6 3.95 2.91 -4.75
N GLU A 7 4.98 2.09 -4.80
CA GLU A 7 5.54 1.46 -5.99
C GLU A 7 4.76 0.21 -6.39
N THR A 8 4.20 -0.52 -5.41
CA THR A 8 3.51 -1.79 -5.65
C THR A 8 2.13 -1.88 -4.98
N LEU A 9 1.32 -2.86 -5.42
CA LEU A 9 0.01 -3.15 -4.79
C LEU A 9 0.18 -3.71 -3.37
N GLU A 10 1.22 -4.50 -3.14
CA GLU A 10 1.59 -5.04 -1.83
C GLU A 10 1.87 -3.89 -0.85
N GLU A 11 2.64 -2.89 -1.29
CA GLU A 11 2.93 -1.70 -0.50
C GLU A 11 1.66 -0.90 -0.18
N TRP A 12 0.78 -0.74 -1.17
CA TRP A 12 -0.51 -0.08 -0.98
C TRP A 12 -1.43 -0.79 0.03
N LEU A 13 -1.32 -2.12 0.13
CA LEU A 13 -2.14 -2.95 1.01
C LEU A 13 -1.46 -3.27 2.35
N ASP A 14 -0.26 -2.75 2.60
CA ASP A 14 0.44 -2.90 3.88
C ASP A 14 -0.02 -1.83 4.89
N PRO A 15 -0.59 -2.20 6.05
CA PRO A 15 -0.94 -1.21 7.09
C PRO A 15 0.24 -0.40 7.62
N ALA A 16 1.48 -0.88 7.48
CA ALA A 16 2.67 -0.13 7.85
C ALA A 16 2.79 1.20 7.10
N ARG A 17 2.16 1.35 5.91
CA ARG A 17 2.16 2.59 5.14
C ARG A 17 1.55 3.79 5.87
N LEU A 18 0.80 3.57 6.94
CA LEU A 18 0.12 4.60 7.72
C LEU A 18 0.96 5.14 8.88
N LYS A 19 2.12 4.53 9.17
CA LYS A 19 3.00 4.96 10.26
C LYS A 19 3.72 6.26 9.90
N ASP A 20 3.96 7.10 10.88
CA ASP A 20 4.63 8.40 10.66
C ASP A 20 6.07 8.23 10.19
N GLU A 21 6.73 7.14 10.60
CA GLU A 21 8.11 6.82 10.22
C GLU A 21 8.20 5.98 8.93
N TYR A 22 7.08 5.74 8.25
CA TYR A 22 7.07 4.93 7.03
C TYR A 22 7.90 5.60 5.93
N VAL A 23 8.71 4.83 5.21
CA VAL A 23 9.47 5.31 4.05
C VAL A 23 8.86 4.71 2.78
N PRO A 24 8.17 5.52 1.96
CA PRO A 24 7.59 5.05 0.70
C PRO A 24 8.66 4.50 -0.25
N LYS A 25 8.33 3.46 -1.02
CA LYS A 25 9.26 2.90 -2.02
C LYS A 25 9.21 3.65 -3.35
N GLY A 26 8.07 4.26 -3.66
CA GLY A 26 7.89 5.13 -4.82
C GLY A 26 8.39 6.57 -4.58
N PHE A 27 7.84 7.53 -5.32
CA PHE A 27 8.28 8.93 -5.22
C PHE A 27 7.97 9.54 -3.84
N HIS A 28 8.99 10.04 -3.14
CA HIS A 28 8.84 10.70 -1.85
C HIS A 28 9.96 11.73 -1.61
N MET A 29 9.70 12.71 -0.74
CA MET A 29 10.67 13.75 -0.33
C MET A 29 11.30 13.46 1.06
N GLY A 30 10.90 12.36 1.69
CA GLY A 30 11.32 11.94 3.03
C GLY A 30 10.34 10.93 3.63
N PRO A 31 10.58 10.46 4.87
CA PRO A 31 9.64 9.62 5.59
C PRO A 31 8.28 10.30 5.77
N GLY A 32 7.23 9.51 5.82
CA GLY A 32 5.88 9.95 6.10
C GLY A 32 4.83 8.94 5.66
N PRO A 33 3.62 9.03 6.24
CA PRO A 33 2.56 8.08 5.96
C PRO A 33 1.98 8.30 4.57
N ILE A 34 1.71 7.20 3.85
CA ILE A 34 0.84 7.20 2.68
C ILE A 34 -0.59 7.14 3.19
N LYS A 35 -1.22 8.30 3.43
CA LYS A 35 -2.60 8.40 3.95
C LYS A 35 -3.64 7.90 2.94
N GLY A 36 -4.76 7.40 3.45
CA GLY A 36 -5.90 6.93 2.67
C GLY A 36 -6.86 6.12 3.54
N HIS A 37 -7.88 5.50 2.94
CA HIS A 37 -8.78 4.62 3.67
C HIS A 37 -8.03 3.41 4.25
N GLU A 38 -8.40 3.01 5.46
CA GLU A 38 -7.89 1.81 6.14
C GLU A 38 -8.67 0.54 5.78
N PHE A 39 -9.84 0.71 5.15
CA PHE A 39 -10.66 -0.41 4.70
C PHE A 39 -9.84 -1.29 3.74
N GLY A 40 -9.86 -2.61 3.96
CA GLY A 40 -9.07 -3.56 3.18
C GLY A 40 -7.64 -3.79 3.68
N LEU A 41 -7.12 -3.02 4.64
CA LEU A 41 -5.77 -3.27 5.19
C LEU A 41 -5.73 -4.45 6.16
N LYS A 42 -6.86 -4.81 6.76
CA LYS A 42 -7.02 -5.89 7.75
C LYS A 42 -7.55 -7.21 7.16
N ILE A 43 -7.52 -7.39 5.84
CA ILE A 43 -7.92 -8.66 5.21
C ILE A 43 -6.91 -9.77 5.51
N ALA A 44 -7.32 -11.04 5.40
CA ALA A 44 -6.42 -12.16 5.60
C ALA A 44 -5.26 -12.13 4.59
N ALA A 45 -4.12 -12.73 4.94
CA ALA A 45 -2.95 -12.76 4.04
C ALA A 45 -3.29 -13.41 2.69
N ASP A 46 -4.03 -14.52 2.72
CA ASP A 46 -4.45 -15.25 1.52
C ASP A 46 -5.42 -14.42 0.67
N ASP A 47 -6.39 -13.75 1.29
CA ASP A 47 -7.30 -12.84 0.60
C ASP A 47 -6.57 -11.65 -0.04
N ARG A 48 -5.53 -11.14 0.64
CA ARG A 48 -4.68 -10.07 0.08
C ARG A 48 -3.92 -10.55 -1.15
N GLN A 49 -3.37 -11.75 -1.10
CA GLN A 49 -2.69 -12.35 -2.25
C GLN A 49 -3.66 -12.58 -3.41
N ALA A 50 -4.84 -13.11 -3.13
CA ALA A 50 -5.90 -13.31 -4.12
C ALA A 50 -6.34 -11.98 -4.76
N LEU A 51 -6.54 -10.93 -3.95
CA LEU A 51 -6.87 -9.59 -4.43
C LEU A 51 -5.77 -9.03 -5.34
N ILE A 52 -4.50 -9.16 -4.95
CA ILE A 52 -3.38 -8.70 -5.76
C ILE A 52 -3.30 -9.47 -7.09
N ALA A 53 -3.51 -10.79 -7.06
CA ALA A 53 -3.54 -11.60 -8.27
C ALA A 53 -4.68 -11.17 -9.19
N PHE A 54 -5.88 -10.96 -8.64
CA PHE A 54 -7.03 -10.45 -9.38
C PHE A 54 -6.72 -9.09 -10.04
N LEU A 55 -6.17 -8.12 -9.29
CA LEU A 55 -5.85 -6.79 -9.81
C LEU A 55 -4.73 -6.79 -10.87
N LYS A 56 -3.85 -7.80 -10.86
CA LYS A 56 -2.81 -7.99 -11.88
C LYS A 56 -3.33 -8.68 -13.14
N THR A 57 -4.58 -9.16 -13.13
CA THR A 57 -5.19 -9.84 -14.28
C THR A 57 -5.48 -8.83 -15.38
N ARG A 58 -5.14 -9.19 -16.63
CA ARG A 58 -5.44 -8.44 -17.84
C ARG A 58 -6.59 -9.06 -18.60
#